data_AF-A0A7R6TP81-F1
#
_entry.id   AF-A0A7R6TP81-F1
#
_cell.length_a   1.000
_cell.length_b   1.000
_cell.length_c   1.000
_cell.angle_alpha   90.00
_cell.angle_beta   90.00
_cell.angle_gamma   90.00
#
_symmetry.space_group_name_H-M   'P 1'
#
loop_
_entity.id
_entity.type
_entity.pdbx_description
1 polymer ?
#
loop_
_entity_poly.entity_id
_entity_poly.type
_entity_poly.pdbx_seq_one_letter_code
_entity_poly.pdbx_strand_id
1 'polypeptide(L)'
;MAMPPLSIIDVANWLPDDLYPTYPEGARDKRTLFPPDDHGLPYINSSRRYMFKRSDRRYPEQYWSEVVAYAIGQMMGVPVPPAYPAIDSTRGESAALIEWFYEDGLVSSVLGGRFMQLMIPGFDMKRGSQHNFKSIRTWFQVLQIKSQLVDPHWMEAWAKGLTFDAIIGNTDRHQNNWALLYDPANDVYQMAPWFDNGTSLGHERLEKHAKSWTSTQLDGYLYNGIHHLRWDKNSPKRCGFFELTDHLLALDSTLRAPMLACVQAIDLHKLDEFLQQCVSLHCAVPLNPWRAEFIVRLVKRRQEILLQQLS
;
A
#
# COMPACT_ATOMS: atom_id res chain seq x y z
N MET A 1 -10.71 17.98 -8.60
CA MET A 1 -10.00 19.05 -7.87
C MET A 1 -8.52 18.87 -8.15
N ALA A 2 -7.79 19.93 -8.52
CA ALA A 2 -6.34 19.84 -8.66
C ALA A 2 -5.73 19.55 -7.29
N MET A 3 -4.80 18.59 -7.19
CA MET A 3 -4.07 18.38 -5.94
C MET A 3 -3.27 19.65 -5.60
N PRO A 4 -3.29 20.11 -4.34
CA PRO A 4 -2.44 21.22 -3.92
C PRO A 4 -0.96 20.89 -4.18
N PRO A 5 -0.10 21.90 -4.39
CA PRO A 5 1.32 21.67 -4.59
C PRO A 5 1.90 20.86 -3.41
N LEU A 6 2.66 19.83 -3.73
CA LEU A 6 3.24 18.95 -2.71
C LEU A 6 4.19 19.76 -1.83
N SER A 7 3.95 19.73 -0.52
CA SER A 7 4.78 20.41 0.48
C SER A 7 5.13 19.47 1.62
N ILE A 8 6.24 19.75 2.30
CA ILE A 8 6.62 19.04 3.51
C ILE A 8 5.77 19.56 4.66
N ILE A 9 5.15 18.64 5.40
CA ILE A 9 4.42 18.97 6.63
C ILE A 9 5.39 18.86 7.81
N ASP A 10 5.55 19.93 8.57
CA ASP A 10 6.26 19.87 9.85
C ASP A 10 5.29 19.51 10.98
N VAL A 11 5.55 18.38 11.63
CA VAL A 11 4.70 17.86 12.72
C VAL A 11 5.18 18.24 14.11
N ALA A 12 6.17 19.14 14.22
CA ALA A 12 6.72 19.62 15.49
C ALA A 12 5.65 20.07 16.51
N ASN A 13 4.57 20.69 16.04
CA ASN A 13 3.48 21.21 16.87
C ASN A 13 2.23 20.30 16.87
N TRP A 14 2.31 19.10 16.30
CA TRP A 14 1.18 18.16 16.29
C TRP A 14 1.09 17.44 17.64
N LEU A 15 -0.13 17.21 18.10
CA LEU A 15 -0.37 16.62 19.41
C LEU A 15 -0.14 15.10 19.34
N PRO A 16 0.64 14.49 20.25
CA PRO A 16 0.74 13.05 20.33
C PRO A 16 -0.61 12.44 20.74
N ASP A 17 -0.90 11.27 20.22
CA ASP A 17 -2.02 10.47 20.71
C ASP A 17 -1.64 9.76 22.01
N ASP A 18 -2.06 10.32 23.14
CA ASP A 18 -1.72 9.83 24.48
C ASP A 18 -2.26 8.42 24.79
N LEU A 19 -3.25 7.93 24.04
CA LEU A 19 -3.82 6.59 24.21
C LEU A 19 -3.04 5.50 23.46
N TYR A 20 -2.43 5.85 22.32
CA TYR A 20 -1.59 4.95 21.52
C TYR A 20 -0.26 5.61 21.12
N PRO A 21 0.54 6.14 22.07
CA PRO A 21 1.72 6.95 21.75
C PRO A 21 2.78 6.17 20.93
N THR A 22 2.73 4.85 21.00
CA THR A 22 3.42 3.92 20.10
C THR A 22 2.42 2.90 19.55
N TYR A 23 2.22 2.87 18.24
CA TYR A 23 1.42 1.82 17.60
C TYR A 23 2.24 0.51 17.60
N PRO A 24 1.81 -0.55 18.31
CA PRO A 24 2.67 -1.69 18.62
C PRO A 24 2.86 -2.68 17.44
N GLU A 25 2.16 -2.49 16.32
CA GLU A 25 2.23 -3.41 15.19
C GLU A 25 3.08 -2.89 14.02
N GLY A 26 3.91 -3.78 13.49
CA GLY A 26 4.89 -3.51 12.45
C GLY A 26 6.30 -3.26 13.00
N ALA A 27 7.31 -3.41 12.15
CA ALA A 27 8.72 -3.39 12.58
C ALA A 27 9.36 -1.98 12.61
N ARG A 28 8.62 -0.94 12.21
CA ARG A 28 9.12 0.44 12.05
C ARG A 28 8.66 1.33 13.20
N ASP A 29 9.48 2.33 13.55
CA ASP A 29 9.13 3.36 14.54
C ASP A 29 7.96 4.21 14.02
N LYS A 30 6.89 4.29 14.83
CA LYS A 30 5.60 4.86 14.47
C LYS A 30 5.09 5.67 15.66
N ARG A 31 4.77 6.94 15.40
CA ARG A 31 4.04 7.81 16.32
C ARG A 31 2.70 8.16 15.72
N THR A 32 1.65 8.16 16.51
CA THR A 32 0.34 8.69 16.10
C THR A 32 0.20 10.10 16.62
N LEU A 33 -0.30 10.98 15.76
CA LEU A 33 -0.37 12.42 15.98
C LEU A 33 -1.74 12.94 15.53
N PHE A 34 -2.23 13.97 16.20
CA PHE A 34 -3.37 14.76 15.76
C PHE A 34 -2.89 16.12 15.23
N PRO A 35 -3.44 16.59 14.10
CA PRO A 35 -3.14 17.93 13.61
C PRO A 35 -3.61 18.97 14.64
N PRO A 36 -2.89 20.09 14.82
CA PRO A 36 -3.37 21.20 15.63
C PRO A 36 -4.59 21.85 14.98
N ASP A 37 -5.42 22.52 15.78
CA ASP A 37 -6.47 23.40 15.26
C ASP A 37 -5.86 24.46 14.32
N ASP A 38 -6.60 24.84 13.29
CA ASP A 38 -6.21 25.87 12.32
C ASP A 38 -4.85 25.63 11.61
N HIS A 39 -4.47 24.37 11.38
CA HIS A 39 -3.24 24.00 10.65
C HIS A 39 -3.13 24.56 9.22
N GLY A 40 -4.20 25.09 8.64
CA GLY A 40 -4.18 25.80 7.35
C GLY A 40 -3.94 24.92 6.11
N LEU A 41 -3.98 23.59 6.26
CA LEU A 41 -3.76 22.62 5.18
C LEU A 41 -5.10 22.00 4.75
N PRO A 42 -5.75 22.45 3.66
CA PRO A 42 -7.14 22.05 3.34
C PRO A 42 -7.33 20.56 3.00
N TYR A 43 -6.24 19.83 2.84
CA TYR A 43 -6.20 18.40 2.53
C TYR A 43 -5.88 17.52 3.75
N ILE A 44 -5.59 18.12 4.91
CA ILE A 44 -5.47 17.42 6.19
C ILE A 44 -6.82 17.47 6.89
N ASN A 45 -7.29 16.31 7.30
CA ASN A 45 -8.54 16.12 8.00
C ASN A 45 -8.32 16.29 9.52
N SER A 46 -8.82 17.40 10.07
CA SER A 46 -8.63 17.74 11.48
C SER A 46 -9.29 16.76 12.46
N SER A 47 -10.26 15.94 12.02
CA SER A 47 -10.89 14.92 12.87
C SER A 47 -10.12 13.60 12.93
N ARG A 48 -9.03 13.47 12.15
CA ARG A 48 -8.32 12.20 11.99
C ARG A 48 -6.99 12.21 12.72
N ARG A 49 -6.65 11.04 13.28
CA ARG A 49 -5.28 10.72 13.68
C ARG A 49 -4.43 10.45 12.43
N TYR A 50 -3.14 10.73 12.52
CA TYR A 50 -2.16 10.47 11.49
C TYR A 50 -0.99 9.66 12.05
N MET A 51 -0.46 8.75 11.24
CA MET A 51 0.71 7.96 11.58
C MET A 51 1.96 8.60 10.97
N PHE A 52 2.87 9.08 11.81
CA PHE A 52 4.22 9.48 11.43
C PHE A 52 5.11 8.24 11.36
N LYS A 53 5.26 7.69 10.15
CA LYS A 53 5.91 6.40 9.90
C LYS A 53 7.32 6.60 9.34
N ARG A 54 8.31 6.32 10.18
CA ARG A 54 9.73 6.42 9.81
C ARG A 54 10.17 5.22 8.97
N SER A 55 11.23 5.43 8.21
CA SER A 55 11.91 4.37 7.47
C SER A 55 12.68 3.43 8.40
N ASP A 56 12.93 2.21 7.91
CA ASP A 56 14.01 1.38 8.46
C ASP A 56 15.36 2.10 8.28
N ARG A 57 16.24 2.07 9.30
CA ARG A 57 17.56 2.72 9.24
C ARG A 57 18.43 2.25 8.07
N ARG A 58 18.21 1.02 7.59
CA ARG A 58 18.90 0.44 6.42
C ARG A 58 18.45 1.05 5.09
N TYR A 59 17.23 1.59 5.05
CA TYR A 59 16.61 2.16 3.86
C TYR A 59 16.01 3.54 4.16
N PRO A 60 16.82 4.58 4.41
CA PRO A 60 16.31 5.88 4.88
C PRO A 60 15.23 6.50 3.99
N GLU A 61 15.32 6.34 2.68
CA GLU A 61 14.34 6.86 1.70
C GLU A 61 13.03 6.05 1.65
N GLN A 62 12.90 4.93 2.38
CA GLN A 62 11.76 4.00 2.26
C GLN A 62 10.40 4.66 2.50
N TYR A 63 10.31 5.69 3.36
CA TYR A 63 9.04 6.38 3.60
C TYR A 63 8.46 7.03 2.33
N TRP A 64 9.31 7.43 1.37
CA TRP A 64 8.85 7.93 0.07
C TRP A 64 8.02 6.89 -0.67
N SER A 65 8.26 5.59 -0.45
CA SER A 65 7.45 4.53 -1.06
C SER A 65 5.99 4.57 -0.60
N GLU A 66 5.69 5.02 0.63
CA GLU A 66 4.29 5.21 1.08
C GLU A 66 3.63 6.38 0.32
N VAL A 67 4.34 7.50 0.21
CA VAL A 67 3.88 8.74 -0.46
C VAL A 67 3.64 8.49 -1.96
N VAL A 68 4.58 7.83 -2.63
CA VAL A 68 4.48 7.52 -4.06
C VAL A 68 3.43 6.43 -4.32
N ALA A 69 3.30 5.44 -3.42
CA ALA A 69 2.25 4.44 -3.53
C ALA A 69 0.84 5.07 -3.41
N TYR A 70 0.66 6.09 -2.56
CA TYR A 70 -0.58 6.85 -2.50
C TYR A 70 -0.87 7.56 -3.84
N ALA A 71 0.11 8.26 -4.42
CA ALA A 71 -0.07 8.92 -5.71
C ALA A 71 -0.43 7.93 -6.84
N ILE A 72 0.24 6.76 -6.91
CA ILE A 72 -0.07 5.71 -7.88
C ILE A 72 -1.47 5.13 -7.61
N GLY A 73 -1.85 4.90 -6.35
CA GLY A 73 -3.17 4.40 -5.97
C GLY A 73 -4.29 5.33 -6.45
N GLN A 74 -4.11 6.65 -6.29
CA GLN A 74 -5.02 7.66 -6.81
C GLN A 74 -5.18 7.58 -8.34
N MET A 75 -4.08 7.43 -9.08
CA MET A 75 -4.14 7.26 -10.54
C MET A 75 -4.90 5.99 -10.94
N MET A 76 -4.65 4.88 -10.24
CA MET A 76 -5.27 3.59 -10.52
C MET A 76 -6.74 3.48 -10.05
N GLY A 77 -7.23 4.45 -9.27
CA GLY A 77 -8.53 4.33 -8.61
C GLY A 77 -8.57 3.24 -7.54
N VAL A 78 -7.43 2.93 -6.93
CA VAL A 78 -7.31 1.99 -5.81
C VAL A 78 -7.27 2.80 -4.52
N PRO A 79 -8.21 2.58 -3.57
CA PRO A 79 -8.18 3.28 -2.29
C PRO A 79 -6.87 2.98 -1.56
N VAL A 80 -6.05 3.99 -1.33
CA VAL A 80 -4.81 3.96 -0.55
C VAL A 80 -4.91 5.12 0.45
N PRO A 81 -4.55 4.94 1.74
CA PRO A 81 -4.61 6.04 2.69
C PRO A 81 -3.77 7.23 2.22
N PRO A 82 -4.26 8.47 2.36
CA PRO A 82 -3.47 9.66 2.12
C PRO A 82 -2.13 9.60 2.84
N ALA A 83 -1.05 9.86 2.10
CA ALA A 83 0.31 9.83 2.63
C ALA A 83 1.10 11.04 2.11
N TYR A 84 1.68 11.79 3.05
CA TYR A 84 2.39 13.05 2.78
C TYR A 84 3.83 12.98 3.27
N PRO A 85 4.79 13.66 2.60
CA PRO A 85 6.13 13.82 3.13
C PRO A 85 6.08 14.74 4.36
N ALA A 86 6.65 14.29 5.46
CA ALA A 86 6.66 15.06 6.70
C ALA A 86 8.01 15.03 7.40
N ILE A 87 8.24 16.05 8.21
CA ILE A 87 9.38 16.17 9.11
C ILE A 87 8.92 16.43 10.53
N ASP A 88 9.76 16.10 11.50
CA ASP A 88 9.67 16.63 12.86
C ASP A 88 10.93 17.49 13.06
N SER A 89 10.78 18.81 12.93
CA SER A 89 11.92 19.74 12.99
C SER A 89 12.59 19.78 14.37
N THR A 90 11.86 19.46 15.44
CA THR A 90 12.41 19.40 16.81
C THR A 90 13.32 18.19 17.02
N ARG A 91 13.10 17.12 16.24
CA ARG A 91 13.86 15.87 16.33
C ARG A 91 14.79 15.60 15.14
N GLY A 92 14.70 16.41 14.08
CA GLY A 92 15.46 16.19 12.84
C GLY A 92 15.07 14.90 12.12
N GLU A 93 13.79 14.52 12.17
CA GLU A 93 13.29 13.27 11.59
C GLU A 93 12.53 13.52 10.28
N SER A 94 12.52 12.53 9.38
CA SER A 94 11.68 12.50 8.18
C SER A 94 10.86 11.22 8.12
N ALA A 95 9.64 11.31 7.65
CA ALA A 95 8.69 10.21 7.63
C ALA A 95 7.58 10.42 6.58
N ALA A 96 6.82 9.35 6.34
CA ALA A 96 5.52 9.47 5.71
C ALA A 96 4.49 9.75 6.80
N LEU A 97 3.68 10.80 6.60
CA LEU A 97 2.54 11.12 7.44
C LEU A 97 1.29 10.55 6.78
N ILE A 98 0.75 9.47 7.37
CA ILE A 98 -0.31 8.66 6.77
C ILE A 98 -1.60 8.89 7.52
N GLU A 99 -2.67 9.29 6.83
CA GLU A 99 -3.98 9.48 7.43
C GLU A 99 -4.59 8.15 7.89
N TRP A 100 -5.22 8.17 9.06
CA TRP A 100 -5.99 7.03 9.55
C TRP A 100 -7.34 6.97 8.85
N PHE A 101 -7.60 5.84 8.20
CA PHE A 101 -8.71 5.68 7.26
C PHE A 101 -10.06 5.35 7.91
N TYR A 102 -10.16 5.34 9.25
CA TYR A 102 -11.42 5.19 9.98
C TYR A 102 -11.41 6.04 11.26
N GLU A 103 -12.58 6.26 11.85
CA GLU A 103 -12.72 6.96 13.14
C GLU A 103 -12.92 5.93 14.26
N ASP A 104 -12.12 6.05 15.32
CA ASP A 104 -12.21 5.18 16.48
C ASP A 104 -13.58 5.33 17.14
N GLY A 105 -14.18 4.21 17.55
CA GLY A 105 -15.52 4.19 18.17
C GLY A 105 -16.68 4.28 17.18
N LEU A 106 -16.46 4.73 15.94
CA LEU A 106 -17.46 4.69 14.87
C LEU A 106 -17.33 3.43 14.01
N VAL A 107 -16.10 3.07 13.65
CA VAL A 107 -15.80 1.93 12.78
C VAL A 107 -14.76 1.06 13.46
N SER A 108 -14.92 -0.26 13.36
CA SER A 108 -13.95 -1.22 13.90
C SER A 108 -13.11 -1.84 12.78
N SER A 109 -11.78 -1.81 12.91
CA SER A 109 -10.88 -2.48 11.97
C SER A 109 -10.55 -3.90 12.43
N VAL A 110 -10.70 -4.87 11.53
CA VAL A 110 -10.31 -6.27 11.75
C VAL A 110 -9.24 -6.67 10.75
N LEU A 111 -8.01 -6.85 11.24
CA LEU A 111 -6.87 -7.24 10.42
C LEU A 111 -7.04 -8.64 9.84
N GLY A 112 -6.53 -8.82 8.61
CA GLY A 112 -6.59 -10.06 7.85
C GLY A 112 -6.12 -11.30 8.61
N GLY A 113 -5.07 -11.16 9.42
CA GLY A 113 -4.50 -12.24 10.21
C GLY A 113 -5.48 -12.89 11.17
N ARG A 114 -6.45 -12.12 11.71
CA ARG A 114 -7.51 -12.67 12.56
C ARG A 114 -8.40 -13.64 11.78
N PHE A 115 -8.74 -13.32 10.54
CA PHE A 115 -9.50 -14.23 9.67
C PHE A 115 -8.67 -15.47 9.31
N MET A 116 -7.38 -15.30 9.05
CA MET A 116 -6.50 -16.43 8.76
C MET A 116 -6.41 -17.41 9.94
N GLN A 117 -6.35 -16.91 11.18
CA GLN A 117 -6.37 -17.76 12.39
C GLN A 117 -7.67 -18.53 12.56
N LEU A 118 -8.82 -17.95 12.21
CA LEU A 118 -10.11 -18.62 12.26
C LEU A 118 -10.21 -19.74 11.21
N MET A 119 -9.64 -19.51 10.02
CA MET A 119 -9.77 -20.43 8.88
C MET A 119 -8.70 -21.52 8.83
N ILE A 120 -7.53 -21.28 9.42
CA ILE A 120 -6.39 -22.18 9.32
C ILE A 120 -5.96 -22.61 10.73
N PRO A 121 -6.29 -23.84 11.15
CA PRO A 121 -5.81 -24.39 12.41
C PRO A 121 -4.29 -24.29 12.51
N GLY A 122 -3.80 -23.73 13.62
CA GLY A 122 -2.37 -23.54 13.86
C GLY A 122 -1.72 -22.46 12.98
N PHE A 123 -2.47 -21.46 12.50
CA PHE A 123 -1.91 -20.35 11.74
C PHE A 123 -0.83 -19.60 12.53
N ASP A 124 0.39 -19.56 12.00
CA ASP A 124 1.50 -18.80 12.58
C ASP A 124 1.37 -17.30 12.22
N MET A 125 0.88 -16.50 13.15
CA MET A 125 0.74 -15.04 12.99
C MET A 125 2.07 -14.30 12.82
N LYS A 126 3.17 -14.86 13.31
CA LYS A 126 4.49 -14.22 13.26
C LYS A 126 5.12 -14.39 11.89
N ARG A 127 5.07 -15.59 11.33
CA ARG A 127 5.64 -15.88 10.00
C ARG A 127 4.65 -15.65 8.86
N GLY A 128 3.36 -15.85 9.10
CA GLY A 128 2.32 -15.72 8.07
C GLY A 128 2.51 -16.65 6.88
N SER A 129 3.31 -17.72 7.00
CA SER A 129 3.71 -18.55 5.86
C SER A 129 2.54 -19.29 5.21
N GLN A 130 1.42 -19.43 5.93
CA GLN A 130 0.16 -20.02 5.47
C GLN A 130 -0.79 -19.00 4.82
N HIS A 131 -0.43 -17.71 4.75
CA HIS A 131 -1.24 -16.65 4.15
C HIS A 131 -1.47 -16.94 2.65
N ASN A 132 -2.74 -17.11 2.25
CA ASN A 132 -3.09 -17.52 0.90
C ASN A 132 -4.44 -16.96 0.42
N PHE A 133 -4.55 -16.73 -0.89
CA PHE A 133 -5.72 -16.09 -1.49
C PHE A 133 -6.97 -16.97 -1.43
N LYS A 134 -6.85 -18.29 -1.65
CA LYS A 134 -8.02 -19.19 -1.63
C LYS A 134 -8.74 -19.22 -0.29
N SER A 135 -8.01 -19.16 0.83
CA SER A 135 -8.61 -19.11 2.17
C SER A 135 -9.33 -17.79 2.39
N ILE A 136 -8.73 -16.67 1.95
CA ILE A 136 -9.36 -15.34 1.97
C ILE A 136 -10.65 -15.38 1.15
N ARG A 137 -10.58 -15.81 -0.11
CA ARG A 137 -11.76 -15.95 -0.98
C ARG A 137 -12.88 -16.77 -0.33
N THR A 138 -12.53 -17.94 0.22
CA THR A 138 -13.52 -18.82 0.86
C THR A 138 -14.22 -18.10 2.00
N TRP A 139 -13.48 -17.36 2.82
CA TRP A 139 -14.04 -16.58 3.91
C TRP A 139 -14.97 -15.46 3.42
N PHE A 140 -14.54 -14.68 2.43
CA PHE A 140 -15.37 -13.62 1.86
C PHE A 140 -16.65 -14.17 1.21
N GLN A 141 -16.59 -15.31 0.53
CA GLN A 141 -17.77 -15.98 0.01
C GLN A 141 -18.74 -16.41 1.11
N VAL A 142 -18.22 -16.90 2.24
CA VAL A 142 -19.05 -17.25 3.41
C VAL A 142 -19.73 -16.01 3.99
N LEU A 143 -19.00 -14.90 4.17
CA LEU A 143 -19.58 -13.63 4.64
C LEU A 143 -20.65 -13.09 3.68
N GLN A 144 -20.41 -13.19 2.37
CA GLN A 144 -21.37 -12.72 1.37
C GLN A 144 -22.65 -13.57 1.35
N ILE A 145 -22.52 -14.90 1.35
CA ILE A 145 -23.67 -15.82 1.20
C ILE A 145 -24.49 -15.89 2.49
N LYS A 146 -23.83 -16.00 3.66
CA LYS A 146 -24.53 -16.31 4.90
C LYS A 146 -25.12 -15.09 5.59
N SER A 147 -24.53 -13.91 5.39
CA SER A 147 -24.86 -12.76 6.21
C SER A 147 -25.03 -11.47 5.40
N GLN A 148 -24.69 -11.45 4.11
CA GLN A 148 -24.69 -10.24 3.27
C GLN A 148 -23.91 -9.06 3.91
N LEU A 149 -23.00 -9.37 4.84
CA LEU A 149 -22.28 -8.39 5.64
C LEU A 149 -21.02 -7.89 4.91
N VAL A 150 -20.83 -8.15 3.63
CA VAL A 150 -19.63 -7.69 2.91
C VAL A 150 -20.01 -7.07 1.59
N ASP A 151 -19.33 -5.99 1.21
CA ASP A 151 -19.51 -5.33 -0.09
C ASP A 151 -19.47 -6.37 -1.22
N PRO A 152 -20.52 -6.46 -2.07
CA PRO A 152 -20.58 -7.46 -3.14
C PRO A 152 -19.43 -7.38 -4.15
N HIS A 153 -18.74 -6.24 -4.26
CA HIS A 153 -17.60 -6.01 -5.15
C HIS A 153 -16.24 -6.33 -4.50
N TRP A 154 -16.22 -7.03 -3.37
CA TRP A 154 -14.98 -7.38 -2.67
C TRP A 154 -13.96 -8.09 -3.57
N MET A 155 -14.39 -8.94 -4.52
CA MET A 155 -13.49 -9.64 -5.43
C MET A 155 -12.80 -8.65 -6.39
N GLU A 156 -13.55 -7.66 -6.90
CA GLU A 156 -13.00 -6.59 -7.71
C GLU A 156 -12.00 -5.76 -6.89
N ALA A 157 -12.33 -5.42 -5.64
CA ALA A 157 -11.43 -4.70 -4.75
C ALA A 157 -10.10 -5.45 -4.52
N TRP A 158 -10.16 -6.77 -4.31
CA TRP A 158 -8.97 -7.61 -4.24
C TRP A 158 -8.19 -7.67 -5.55
N ALA A 159 -8.86 -7.81 -6.68
CA ALA A 159 -8.21 -7.86 -7.99
C ALA A 159 -7.49 -6.54 -8.31
N LYS A 160 -8.12 -5.40 -8.03
CA LYS A 160 -7.52 -4.07 -8.18
C LYS A 160 -6.35 -3.87 -7.21
N GLY A 161 -6.52 -4.21 -5.93
CA GLY A 161 -5.47 -4.09 -4.91
C GLY A 161 -4.24 -4.96 -5.17
N LEU A 162 -4.42 -6.21 -5.64
CA LEU A 162 -3.31 -7.08 -6.01
C LEU A 162 -2.63 -6.64 -7.31
N THR A 163 -3.38 -6.09 -8.26
CA THR A 163 -2.84 -5.44 -9.46
C THR A 163 -2.01 -4.21 -9.10
N PHE A 164 -2.47 -3.41 -8.13
CA PHE A 164 -1.71 -2.31 -7.55
C PHE A 164 -0.40 -2.81 -6.91
N ASP A 165 -0.46 -3.87 -6.08
CA ASP A 165 0.74 -4.47 -5.49
C ASP A 165 1.71 -4.99 -6.57
N ALA A 166 1.22 -5.49 -7.70
CA ALA A 166 2.06 -5.88 -8.84
C ALA A 166 2.74 -4.67 -9.50
N ILE A 167 2.03 -3.54 -9.68
CA ILE A 167 2.55 -2.28 -10.22
C ILE A 167 3.63 -1.66 -9.31
N ILE A 168 3.33 -1.52 -8.01
CA ILE A 168 4.31 -0.95 -7.07
C ILE A 168 5.37 -1.98 -6.66
N GLY A 169 5.11 -3.28 -6.86
CA GLY A 169 5.97 -4.38 -6.45
C GLY A 169 6.03 -4.55 -4.94
N ASN A 170 4.88 -4.54 -4.28
CA ASN A 170 4.81 -4.71 -2.83
C ASN A 170 5.04 -6.19 -2.46
N THR A 171 6.21 -6.49 -1.92
CA THR A 171 6.62 -7.85 -1.57
C THR A 171 6.11 -8.30 -0.20
N ASP A 172 5.45 -7.41 0.55
CA ASP A 172 5.11 -7.58 1.96
C ASP A 172 3.63 -7.34 2.24
N ARG A 173 2.74 -7.69 1.29
CA ARG A 173 1.29 -7.80 1.53
C ARG A 173 0.96 -9.01 2.41
N HIS A 174 1.43 -8.98 3.65
CA HIS A 174 1.16 -10.03 4.64
C HIS A 174 -0.22 -9.86 5.27
N GLN A 175 -0.62 -10.81 6.11
CA GLN A 175 -1.97 -10.91 6.67
C GLN A 175 -2.42 -9.71 7.51
N ASN A 176 -1.51 -8.86 8.00
CA ASN A 176 -1.87 -7.66 8.77
C ASN A 176 -1.79 -6.37 7.94
N ASN A 177 -1.42 -6.47 6.66
CA ASN A 177 -1.38 -5.33 5.73
C ASN A 177 -2.64 -5.30 4.85
N TRP A 178 -3.74 -5.86 5.34
CA TRP A 178 -5.09 -5.67 4.81
C TRP A 178 -6.09 -5.89 5.95
N ALA A 179 -7.26 -5.28 5.85
CA ALA A 179 -8.26 -5.33 6.90
C ALA A 179 -9.67 -5.20 6.30
N LEU A 180 -10.65 -5.64 7.09
CA LEU A 180 -12.04 -5.27 6.90
C LEU A 180 -12.42 -4.21 7.93
N LEU A 181 -13.12 -3.18 7.48
CA LEU A 181 -13.73 -2.15 8.31
C LEU A 181 -15.19 -2.53 8.55
N TYR A 182 -15.58 -2.69 9.81
CA TYR A 182 -16.95 -2.92 10.20
C TYR A 182 -17.63 -1.60 10.55
N ASP A 183 -18.67 -1.26 9.80
CA ASP A 183 -19.57 -0.17 10.11
C ASP A 183 -20.79 -0.71 10.88
N PRO A 184 -20.88 -0.46 12.20
CA PRO A 184 -22.00 -0.92 13.02
C PRO A 184 -23.32 -0.24 12.70
N ALA A 185 -23.32 0.95 12.06
CA ALA A 185 -24.54 1.65 11.72
C ALA A 185 -25.26 1.00 10.52
N ASN A 186 -24.49 0.48 9.58
CA ASN A 186 -24.99 -0.18 8.37
C ASN A 186 -24.89 -1.72 8.43
N ASP A 187 -24.32 -2.25 9.51
CA ASP A 187 -24.02 -3.67 9.72
C ASP A 187 -23.31 -4.31 8.52
N VAL A 188 -22.22 -3.67 8.06
CA VAL A 188 -21.49 -4.11 6.85
C VAL A 188 -19.98 -4.00 7.03
N TYR A 189 -19.27 -4.98 6.49
CA TYR A 189 -17.83 -4.98 6.32
C TYR A 189 -17.45 -4.44 4.94
N GLN A 190 -16.51 -3.50 4.93
CA GLN A 190 -15.91 -2.95 3.73
C GLN A 190 -14.42 -3.24 3.72
N MET A 191 -13.83 -3.33 2.53
CA MET A 191 -12.38 -3.41 2.41
C MET A 191 -11.76 -2.10 2.93
N ALA A 192 -10.81 -2.21 3.86
CA ALA A 192 -9.97 -1.08 4.19
C ALA A 192 -9.18 -0.61 2.95
N PRO A 193 -8.81 0.67 2.87
CA PRO A 193 -7.82 1.12 1.88
C PRO A 193 -6.55 0.27 1.93
N TRP A 194 -5.88 0.12 0.79
CA TRP A 194 -4.65 -0.66 0.62
C TRP A 194 -3.48 0.03 1.34
N PHE A 195 -3.27 -0.27 2.61
CA PHE A 195 -2.31 0.41 3.51
C PHE A 195 -0.99 -0.34 3.69
N ASP A 196 0.04 0.30 4.24
CA ASP A 196 1.40 -0.27 4.41
C ASP A 196 2.05 -0.70 3.09
N ASN A 197 2.47 0.30 2.32
CA ASN A 197 3.04 0.14 0.98
C ASN A 197 4.54 0.41 0.94
N GLY A 198 5.18 0.65 2.09
CA GLY A 198 6.60 1.04 2.14
C GLY A 198 7.59 -0.04 1.70
N THR A 199 7.19 -1.32 1.67
CA THR A 199 8.03 -2.42 1.18
C THR A 199 7.81 -2.66 -0.33
N SER A 200 7.89 -1.58 -1.12
CA SER A 200 7.61 -1.56 -2.55
C SER A 200 8.62 -0.69 -3.32
N LEU A 201 8.36 -0.46 -4.60
CA LEU A 201 9.04 0.53 -5.47
C LEU A 201 10.57 0.39 -5.50
N GLY A 202 11.05 -0.84 -5.28
CA GLY A 202 12.48 -1.16 -5.25
C GLY A 202 13.25 -0.45 -4.15
N HIS A 203 12.62 -0.06 -3.03
CA HIS A 203 13.26 0.63 -1.91
C HIS A 203 14.56 -0.03 -1.43
N GLU A 204 14.68 -1.35 -1.59
CA GLU A 204 15.85 -2.13 -1.19
C GLU A 204 17.04 -2.04 -2.18
N ARG A 205 16.80 -1.53 -3.39
CA ARG A 205 17.83 -1.38 -4.43
C ARG A 205 18.66 -0.15 -4.19
N LEU A 206 19.98 -0.30 -4.26
CA LEU A 206 20.93 0.82 -4.15
C LEU A 206 21.34 1.28 -5.55
N GLU A 207 21.53 2.59 -5.71
CA GLU A 207 21.93 3.21 -6.99
C GLU A 207 23.10 2.48 -7.64
N LYS A 208 24.19 2.29 -6.90
CA LYS A 208 25.40 1.61 -7.37
C LYS A 208 25.19 0.20 -7.94
N HIS A 209 24.09 -0.48 -7.59
CA HIS A 209 23.80 -1.84 -8.05
C HIS A 209 22.78 -1.88 -9.19
N ALA A 210 21.91 -0.88 -9.29
CA ALA A 210 20.77 -0.89 -10.21
C ALA A 210 20.82 0.19 -11.30
N LYS A 211 21.70 1.19 -11.17
CA LYS A 211 21.81 2.29 -12.15
C LYS A 211 22.14 1.80 -13.56
N SER A 212 22.99 0.79 -13.68
CA SER A 212 23.42 0.20 -14.95
C SER A 212 22.53 -0.95 -15.44
N TRP A 213 21.40 -1.23 -14.79
CA TRP A 213 20.54 -2.33 -15.21
C TRP A 213 20.05 -2.17 -16.63
N THR A 214 20.33 -3.19 -17.45
CA THR A 214 19.74 -3.36 -18.78
C THR A 214 18.26 -3.74 -18.65
N SER A 215 17.52 -3.68 -19.76
CA SER A 215 16.13 -4.17 -19.79
C SER A 215 16.00 -5.63 -19.35
N THR A 216 16.99 -6.48 -19.68
CA THR A 216 17.00 -7.88 -19.24
C THR A 216 17.15 -8.02 -17.73
N GLN A 217 18.03 -7.23 -17.10
CA GLN A 217 18.21 -7.26 -15.65
C GLN A 217 16.99 -6.68 -14.93
N LEU A 218 16.39 -5.62 -15.48
CA LEU A 218 15.13 -5.06 -15.01
C LEU A 218 14.02 -6.11 -15.06
N ASP A 219 13.80 -6.74 -16.22
CA ASP A 219 12.78 -7.79 -16.38
C ASP A 219 13.04 -8.96 -15.43
N GLY A 220 14.30 -9.40 -15.30
CA GLY A 220 14.68 -10.42 -14.33
C GLY A 220 14.30 -10.04 -12.89
N TYR A 221 14.52 -8.79 -12.48
CA TYR A 221 14.09 -8.31 -11.17
C TYR A 221 12.55 -8.32 -11.03
N LEU A 222 11.83 -7.88 -12.07
CA LEU A 222 10.37 -7.79 -12.06
C LEU A 222 9.69 -9.17 -12.00
N TYR A 223 10.11 -10.11 -12.84
CA TYR A 223 9.55 -11.47 -12.88
C TYR A 223 9.93 -12.33 -11.66
N ASN A 224 11.01 -11.99 -10.97
CA ASN A 224 11.35 -12.61 -9.68
C ASN A 224 10.58 -12.00 -8.50
N GLY A 225 9.81 -10.93 -8.72
CA GLY A 225 8.96 -10.31 -7.71
C GLY A 225 7.80 -11.21 -7.31
N ILE A 226 7.62 -11.39 -6.00
CA ILE A 226 6.59 -12.24 -5.41
C ILE A 226 5.81 -11.48 -4.35
N HIS A 227 4.51 -11.76 -4.25
CA HIS A 227 3.71 -11.34 -3.11
C HIS A 227 4.16 -12.08 -1.84
N HIS A 228 3.79 -11.56 -0.66
CA HIS A 228 3.82 -12.37 0.56
C HIS A 228 2.80 -13.53 0.48
N LEU A 229 1.72 -13.34 -0.27
CA LEU A 229 0.59 -14.24 -0.45
C LEU A 229 0.96 -15.48 -1.29
N ARG A 230 0.40 -16.63 -0.90
CA ARG A 230 0.36 -17.84 -1.74
C ARG A 230 -0.97 -17.96 -2.47
N TRP A 231 -1.02 -18.74 -3.56
CA TRP A 231 -2.30 -19.07 -4.17
C TRP A 231 -3.15 -19.96 -3.25
N ASP A 232 -2.55 -21.05 -2.75
CA ASP A 232 -3.16 -22.03 -1.84
C ASP A 232 -2.27 -22.23 -0.61
N LYS A 233 -2.85 -22.65 0.52
CA LYS A 233 -2.09 -22.97 1.75
C LYS A 233 -1.06 -24.08 1.51
N ASN A 234 -1.32 -24.97 0.56
CA ASN A 234 -0.42 -26.07 0.18
C ASN A 234 0.55 -25.70 -0.95
N SER A 235 0.45 -24.49 -1.53
CA SER A 235 1.39 -24.06 -2.57
C SER A 235 2.81 -24.00 -1.98
N PRO A 236 3.82 -24.65 -2.62
CA PRO A 236 5.17 -24.72 -2.08
C PRO A 236 5.87 -23.35 -2.05
N LYS A 237 5.49 -22.45 -2.95
CA LYS A 237 6.04 -21.10 -3.08
C LYS A 237 4.97 -20.02 -2.92
N ARG A 238 5.42 -18.81 -2.61
CA ARG A 238 4.62 -17.59 -2.74
C ARG A 238 4.38 -17.29 -4.22
N CYS A 239 3.30 -16.57 -4.50
CA CYS A 239 2.87 -16.33 -5.87
C CYS A 239 3.64 -15.15 -6.49
N GLY A 240 4.04 -15.30 -7.76
CA GLY A 240 4.60 -14.18 -8.54
C GLY A 240 3.57 -13.08 -8.77
N PHE A 241 4.03 -11.83 -8.93
CA PHE A 241 3.12 -10.70 -9.18
C PHE A 241 2.24 -10.92 -10.42
N PHE A 242 2.85 -11.29 -11.55
CA PHE A 242 2.13 -11.54 -12.79
C PHE A 242 1.43 -12.91 -12.79
N GLU A 243 1.97 -13.90 -12.08
CA GLU A 243 1.34 -15.21 -11.92
C GLU A 243 -0.02 -15.09 -11.20
N LEU A 244 -0.10 -14.24 -10.17
CA LEU A 244 -1.35 -14.06 -9.41
C LEU A 244 -2.45 -13.41 -10.27
N THR A 245 -2.09 -12.51 -11.18
CA THR A 245 -3.00 -11.95 -12.20
C THR A 245 -3.65 -13.06 -13.02
N ASP A 246 -2.88 -14.02 -13.54
CA ASP A 246 -3.43 -15.15 -14.31
C ASP A 246 -4.36 -16.01 -13.48
N HIS A 247 -3.99 -16.30 -12.22
CA HIS A 247 -4.84 -17.08 -11.32
C HIS A 247 -6.17 -16.40 -11.02
N LEU A 248 -6.18 -15.07 -10.86
CA LEU A 248 -7.41 -14.30 -10.66
C LEU A 248 -8.31 -14.33 -11.90
N LEU A 249 -7.75 -14.15 -13.10
CA LEU A 249 -8.51 -14.17 -14.36
C LEU A 249 -9.03 -15.56 -14.71
N ALA A 250 -8.29 -16.62 -14.37
CA ALA A 250 -8.75 -17.99 -14.49
C ALA A 250 -9.90 -18.32 -13.52
N LEU A 251 -9.94 -17.62 -12.38
CA LEU A 251 -10.97 -17.78 -11.36
C LEU A 251 -12.25 -17.02 -11.71
N ASP A 252 -12.11 -15.81 -12.25
CA ASP A 252 -13.20 -14.97 -12.72
C ASP A 252 -12.71 -14.04 -13.83
N SER A 253 -13.11 -14.32 -15.06
CA SER A 253 -12.69 -13.56 -16.24
C SER A 253 -13.30 -12.16 -16.30
N THR A 254 -14.36 -11.88 -15.53
CA THR A 254 -14.99 -10.55 -15.48
C THR A 254 -14.06 -9.51 -14.82
N LEU A 255 -13.09 -9.96 -14.02
CA LEU A 255 -12.08 -9.11 -13.38
C LEU A 255 -11.12 -8.45 -14.37
N ARG A 256 -11.03 -8.94 -15.61
CA ARG A 256 -10.14 -8.40 -16.64
C ARG A 256 -10.37 -6.91 -16.88
N ALA A 257 -11.63 -6.52 -17.09
CA ALA A 257 -11.98 -5.14 -17.40
C ALA A 257 -11.58 -4.15 -16.28
N PRO A 258 -11.96 -4.35 -15.01
CA PRO A 258 -11.55 -3.46 -13.92
C PRO A 258 -10.04 -3.45 -13.69
N MET A 259 -9.34 -4.59 -13.82
CA MET A 259 -7.88 -4.63 -13.70
C MET A 259 -7.20 -3.85 -14.82
N LEU A 260 -7.63 -4.04 -16.07
CA LEU A 260 -7.10 -3.33 -17.23
C LEU A 260 -7.30 -1.82 -17.09
N ALA A 261 -8.50 -1.39 -16.67
CA ALA A 261 -8.79 0.02 -16.44
C ALA A 261 -7.84 0.65 -15.40
N CYS A 262 -7.53 -0.06 -14.31
CA CYS A 262 -6.57 0.42 -13.31
C CYS A 262 -5.17 0.62 -13.90
N VAL A 263 -4.69 -0.34 -14.70
CA VAL A 263 -3.35 -0.28 -15.31
C VAL A 263 -3.27 0.81 -16.38
N GLN A 264 -4.33 0.99 -17.17
CA GLN A 264 -4.42 2.03 -18.20
C GLN A 264 -4.51 3.45 -17.61
N ALA A 265 -5.06 3.60 -16.40
CA ALA A 265 -5.21 4.90 -15.75
C ALA A 265 -3.87 5.48 -15.23
N ILE A 266 -2.80 4.68 -15.18
CA ILE A 266 -1.48 5.15 -14.77
C ILE A 266 -0.91 6.09 -15.85
N ASP A 267 -0.80 7.36 -15.48
CA ASP A 267 -0.21 8.41 -16.29
C ASP A 267 1.27 8.58 -15.91
N LEU A 268 2.17 8.00 -16.71
CA LEU A 268 3.61 8.01 -16.44
C LEU A 268 4.21 9.43 -16.45
N HIS A 269 3.61 10.36 -17.18
CA HIS A 269 4.08 11.74 -17.21
C HIS A 269 3.75 12.43 -15.88
N LYS A 270 2.50 12.30 -15.39
CA LYS A 270 2.13 12.82 -14.07
C LYS A 270 2.88 12.15 -12.93
N LEU A 271 3.21 10.87 -13.05
CA LEU A 271 4.04 10.18 -12.07
C LEU A 271 5.46 10.77 -12.03
N ASP A 272 6.07 11.00 -13.18
CA ASP A 272 7.38 11.65 -13.26
C ASP A 272 7.33 13.07 -12.69
N GLU A 273 6.35 13.90 -13.08
CA GLU A 273 6.14 15.24 -12.52
C GLU A 273 6.01 15.24 -10.99
N PHE A 274 5.23 14.29 -10.45
CA PHE A 274 5.07 14.13 -9.00
C PHE A 274 6.38 13.74 -8.32
N LEU A 275 7.16 12.84 -8.93
CA LEU A 275 8.46 12.43 -8.40
C LEU A 275 9.48 13.57 -8.47
N GLN A 276 9.49 14.38 -9.53
CA GLN A 276 10.34 15.57 -9.60
C GLN A 276 9.96 16.61 -8.54
N GLN A 277 8.67 16.76 -8.22
CA GLN A 277 8.24 17.56 -7.08
C GLN A 277 8.81 16.98 -5.77
N CYS A 278 8.72 15.66 -5.56
CA CYS A 278 9.31 15.01 -4.38
C CYS A 278 10.83 15.23 -4.26
N VAL A 279 11.56 15.13 -5.37
CA VAL A 279 13.02 15.39 -5.43
C VAL A 279 13.36 16.84 -5.08
N SER A 280 12.50 17.79 -5.43
CA SER A 280 12.71 19.22 -5.15
C SER A 280 12.48 19.62 -3.69
N LEU A 281 11.91 18.72 -2.88
CA LEU A 281 11.63 18.97 -1.47
C LEU A 281 12.90 18.85 -0.62
N HIS A 282 13.17 19.91 0.15
CA HIS A 282 14.33 19.97 1.03
C HIS A 282 13.97 19.43 2.42
N CYS A 283 14.45 18.24 2.75
CA CYS A 283 14.30 17.61 4.06
C CYS A 283 15.58 16.85 4.45
N ALA A 284 15.62 16.31 5.67
CA ALA A 284 16.78 15.57 6.17
C ALA A 284 17.09 14.30 5.36
N VAL A 285 16.06 13.67 4.77
CA VAL A 285 16.19 12.48 3.91
C VAL A 285 15.46 12.69 2.59
N PRO A 286 16.05 13.45 1.64
CA PRO A 286 15.41 13.76 0.37
C PRO A 286 15.29 12.52 -0.52
N LEU A 287 14.33 12.55 -1.46
CA LEU A 287 14.23 11.52 -2.49
C LEU A 287 15.39 11.71 -3.47
N ASN A 288 16.22 10.67 -3.66
CA ASN A 288 17.31 10.72 -4.63
C ASN A 288 16.75 10.85 -6.07
N PRO A 289 17.25 11.76 -6.93
CA PRO A 289 16.84 11.85 -8.33
C PRO A 289 16.92 10.52 -9.10
N TRP A 290 17.99 9.74 -8.88
CA TRP A 290 18.12 8.40 -9.46
C TRP A 290 17.01 7.45 -8.96
N ARG A 291 16.60 7.56 -7.70
CA ARG A 291 15.48 6.77 -7.15
C ARG A 291 14.19 7.10 -7.88
N ALA A 292 13.90 8.39 -8.06
CA ALA A 292 12.73 8.85 -8.80
C ALA A 292 12.71 8.26 -10.22
N GLU A 293 13.80 8.40 -10.98
CA GLU A 293 13.92 7.81 -12.32
C GLU A 293 13.76 6.28 -12.32
N PHE A 294 14.34 5.60 -11.32
CA PHE A 294 14.24 4.16 -11.17
C PHE A 294 12.80 3.71 -10.88
N ILE A 295 12.06 4.47 -10.06
CA ILE A 295 10.64 4.22 -9.80
C ILE A 295 9.83 4.31 -11.10
N VAL A 296 10.02 5.37 -11.90
CA VAL A 296 9.33 5.51 -13.20
C VAL A 296 9.64 4.33 -14.10
N ARG A 297 10.91 3.90 -14.19
CA ARG A 297 11.31 2.72 -14.98
C ARG A 297 10.62 1.44 -14.50
N LEU A 298 10.54 1.21 -13.19
CA LEU A 298 9.87 0.04 -12.61
C LEU A 298 8.37 0.03 -12.93
N VAL A 299 7.69 1.15 -12.66
CA VAL A 299 6.24 1.29 -12.87
C VAL A 299 5.91 1.17 -14.35
N LYS A 300 6.64 1.88 -15.23
CA LYS A 300 6.47 1.78 -16.68
C LYS A 300 6.57 0.34 -17.17
N ARG A 301 7.64 -0.37 -16.80
CA ARG A 301 7.85 -1.72 -17.31
C ARG A 301 6.81 -2.72 -16.79
N ARG A 302 6.37 -2.58 -15.54
CA ARG A 302 5.28 -3.39 -14.99
C ARG A 302 3.94 -3.08 -15.64
N GLN A 303 3.67 -1.81 -15.94
CA GLN A 303 2.50 -1.39 -16.69
C GLN A 303 2.48 -2.05 -18.07
N GLU A 304 3.59 -2.01 -18.82
CA GLU A 304 3.71 -2.67 -20.13
C GLU A 304 3.42 -4.17 -20.06
N ILE A 305 4.01 -4.89 -19.08
CA ILE A 305 3.80 -6.33 -18.89
C ILE A 305 2.32 -6.63 -18.57
N LEU A 306 1.72 -5.89 -17.64
CA LEU A 306 0.34 -6.10 -17.23
C LEU A 306 -0.65 -5.72 -18.34
N LEU A 307 -0.39 -4.67 -19.12
CA LEU A 307 -1.21 -4.32 -20.29
C LEU A 307 -1.20 -5.45 -21.32
N GLN A 308 -0.04 -6.06 -21.58
CA GLN A 308 0.06 -7.20 -22.49
C GLN A 308 -0.67 -8.44 -21.95
N GLN A 309 -0.64 -8.66 -20.64
CA GLN A 309 -1.31 -9.79 -20.00
C GLN A 309 -2.84 -9.62 -19.95
N LEU A 310 -3.30 -8.38 -19.80
CA LEU A 310 -4.71 -8.03 -19.66
C LEU A 310 -5.41 -7.73 -20.99
N SER A 311 -4.65 -7.42 -22.05
CA SER A 311 -5.16 -7.23 -23.42
C SER A 311 -5.81 -8.47 -24.03
#